data_AF-A0AA46TME2-F1
#
_entry.id   AF-A0AA46TME2-F1
#
_cell.length_a   1.000
_cell.length_b   1.000
_cell.length_c   1.000
_cell.angle_alpha   90.00
_cell.angle_beta   90.00
_cell.angle_gamma   90.00
#
_symmetry.space_group_name_H-M   'P 1'
#
loop_
_entity.id
_entity.type
_entity.pdbx_description
1 polymer ?
#
loop_
_entity_poly.entity_id
_entity_poly.type
_entity_poly.pdbx_seq_one_letter_code
_entity_poly.pdbx_strand_id
1 'polypeptide(L)'
;MTLSVGAASTVVFATDVGARGGSERRLSNQAAPVSDGGRAQRPRIRTLYPVFGAAPGARRCGDDPDGGDGHITCQTDNRSVKYYMDSHGSRRLEKSDRKAVRNAMRSYRRTDLSVRYDRNPDFTGSSETDVVYQEGSRHVSSSKDGVTWCDDAAGVHTFKCDQQYVRIRGNGVYRRPIACHETGHAIGLVHGDNANPSISKHAKKLGCMTTPSRYPKPRRLNRRNINYGF
;
A
#
# COMPACT_ATOMS: atom_id res chain seq x y z
N MET A 1 3.66 -8.06 -50.11
CA MET A 1 2.69 -7.47 -49.16
C MET A 1 2.88 -5.97 -49.17
N THR A 2 1.85 -5.22 -49.55
CA THR A 2 1.97 -3.78 -49.83
C THR A 2 1.49 -2.99 -48.61
N LEU A 3 2.30 -2.05 -48.11
CA LEU A 3 1.85 -1.13 -47.07
C LEU A 3 0.82 -0.14 -47.66
N SER A 4 -0.17 0.22 -46.85
CA SER A 4 -1.01 1.40 -47.05
C SER A 4 -1.06 2.19 -45.74
N VAL A 5 -0.92 3.51 -45.84
CA VAL A 5 -0.85 4.44 -44.71
C VAL A 5 -1.91 5.51 -44.92
N GLY A 6 -2.70 5.81 -43.90
CA GLY A 6 -3.67 6.90 -43.91
C GLY A 6 -4.53 6.90 -42.65
N ALA A 7 -5.10 8.02 -42.22
CA ALA A 7 -4.79 9.41 -42.54
C ALA A 7 -5.24 10.27 -41.34
N ALA A 8 -4.53 11.36 -41.03
CA ALA A 8 -4.93 12.26 -39.96
C ALA A 8 -6.15 13.09 -40.38
N SER A 9 -7.08 13.34 -39.45
CA SER A 9 -8.19 14.28 -39.65
C SER A 9 -8.14 15.40 -38.61
N THR A 10 -7.93 16.61 -39.09
CA THR A 10 -8.05 17.87 -38.34
C THR A 10 -9.49 18.34 -38.36
N VAL A 11 -10.02 18.83 -37.23
CA VAL A 11 -11.31 19.57 -37.19
C VAL A 11 -11.10 20.91 -36.49
N VAL A 12 -11.86 21.90 -36.96
CA VAL A 12 -11.58 23.35 -36.86
C VAL A 12 -12.32 24.01 -35.69
N PHE A 13 -11.80 25.15 -35.25
CA PHE A 13 -12.39 26.05 -34.24
C PHE A 13 -13.75 26.62 -34.66
N ALA A 14 -14.57 27.00 -33.66
CA ALA A 14 -15.70 27.91 -33.83
C ALA A 14 -15.78 28.93 -32.69
N THR A 15 -16.28 30.12 -33.02
CA THR A 15 -16.63 31.22 -32.11
C THR A 15 -18.09 31.65 -32.42
N ASP A 16 -18.75 32.62 -31.78
CA ASP A 16 -18.29 33.72 -30.92
C ASP A 16 -19.45 34.31 -30.07
N VAL A 17 -19.13 35.26 -29.19
CA VAL A 17 -20.01 36.30 -28.60
C VAL A 17 -21.25 35.86 -27.78
N GLY A 18 -21.39 36.44 -26.58
CA GLY A 18 -22.67 36.51 -25.85
C GLY A 18 -22.61 37.26 -24.52
N ALA A 19 -22.82 38.58 -24.53
CA ALA A 19 -22.77 39.45 -23.34
C ALA A 19 -24.16 39.99 -22.91
N ARG A 20 -24.21 40.68 -21.75
CA ARG A 20 -25.37 41.24 -21.00
C ARG A 20 -26.01 40.23 -20.01
N GLY A 21 -26.45 40.59 -18.81
CA GLY A 21 -26.41 41.87 -18.07
C GLY A 21 -27.37 41.85 -16.85
N GLY A 22 -27.15 42.70 -15.85
CA GLY A 22 -27.95 42.79 -14.60
C GLY A 22 -27.27 42.07 -13.42
N SER A 23 -26.79 42.70 -12.34
CA SER A 23 -27.32 43.77 -11.47
C SER A 23 -28.52 43.36 -10.63
N GLU A 24 -28.27 42.87 -9.42
CA GLU A 24 -29.10 43.22 -8.26
C GLU A 24 -28.32 43.20 -6.95
N ARG A 25 -28.61 44.17 -6.07
CA ARG A 25 -27.96 44.32 -4.76
C ARG A 25 -28.65 43.43 -3.73
N ARG A 26 -27.89 42.73 -2.89
CA ARG A 26 -28.38 42.28 -1.58
C ARG A 26 -27.35 42.49 -0.48
N LEU A 27 -27.46 43.62 0.20
CA LEU A 27 -26.79 43.86 1.47
C LEU A 27 -27.40 42.94 2.53
N SER A 28 -26.61 42.04 3.09
CA SER A 28 -27.00 41.24 4.26
C SER A 28 -25.79 40.96 5.15
N ASN A 29 -25.73 41.74 6.23
CA ASN A 29 -24.97 41.56 7.47
C ASN A 29 -23.99 40.37 7.54
N GLN A 30 -22.72 40.63 7.24
CA GLN A 30 -21.64 39.74 7.69
C GLN A 30 -21.35 40.06 9.16
N ALA A 31 -21.76 39.17 10.05
CA ALA A 31 -21.26 39.17 11.43
C ALA A 31 -19.75 38.92 11.42
N ALA A 32 -19.01 39.59 12.31
CA ALA A 32 -17.57 39.40 12.43
C ALA A 32 -17.24 37.92 12.69
N PRO A 33 -16.19 37.35 12.07
CA PRO A 33 -15.81 35.97 12.30
C PRO A 33 -15.40 35.79 13.76
N VAL A 34 -16.14 34.95 14.49
CA VAL A 34 -15.74 34.51 15.83
C VAL A 34 -14.42 33.77 15.69
N SER A 35 -13.39 34.29 16.34
CA SER A 35 -12.06 33.69 16.40
C SER A 35 -12.11 32.41 17.23
N ASP A 36 -12.42 31.28 16.57
CA ASP A 36 -12.40 29.95 17.19
C ASP A 36 -11.01 29.69 17.79
N GLY A 37 -10.97 29.62 19.12
CA GLY A 37 -9.73 29.68 19.89
C GLY A 37 -8.78 28.56 19.47
N GLY A 38 -7.62 28.95 18.94
CA GLY A 38 -6.70 28.10 18.19
C GLY A 38 -6.29 26.80 18.89
N ARG A 39 -7.14 25.77 18.77
CA ARG A 39 -6.83 24.42 19.23
C ARG A 39 -5.80 23.85 18.28
N ALA A 40 -4.52 23.97 18.66
CA ALA A 40 -3.37 23.53 17.90
C ALA A 40 -3.66 22.19 17.23
N GLN A 41 -3.79 22.19 15.90
CA GLN A 41 -4.20 21.01 15.16
C GLN A 41 -3.13 19.94 15.37
N ARG A 42 -3.41 18.97 16.25
CA ARG A 42 -2.53 17.83 16.50
C ARG A 42 -2.08 17.27 15.15
N PRO A 43 -0.75 17.18 14.88
CA PRO A 43 -0.26 16.80 13.57
C PRO A 43 -0.90 15.47 13.18
N ARG A 44 -1.81 15.54 12.21
CA ARG A 44 -2.39 14.36 11.59
C ARG A 44 -1.20 13.67 10.92
N ILE A 45 -0.98 12.39 11.20
CA ILE A 45 -0.14 11.59 10.30
C ILE A 45 -0.83 11.68 8.96
N ARG A 46 -0.14 12.25 7.98
CA ARG A 46 -0.69 12.36 6.63
C ARG A 46 -0.35 11.10 5.84
N THR A 47 0.79 10.45 6.07
CA THR A 47 1.06 9.15 5.43
C THR A 47 2.04 8.28 6.23
N LEU A 48 2.03 6.96 6.00
CA LEU A 48 3.04 6.02 6.52
C LEU A 48 3.95 5.50 5.40
N TYR A 49 4.39 6.41 4.52
CA TYR A 49 5.43 6.08 3.56
C TYR A 49 6.82 6.06 4.24
N PRO A 50 7.77 5.27 3.72
CA PRO A 50 9.16 5.32 4.15
C PRO A 50 9.72 6.75 4.13
N VAL A 51 10.39 7.16 5.22
CA VAL A 51 11.13 8.44 5.31
C VAL A 51 12.22 8.55 4.21
N PHE A 52 12.65 7.41 3.69
CA PHE A 52 13.68 7.26 2.66
C PHE A 52 13.43 8.05 1.36
N GLY A 53 12.20 8.53 1.09
CA GLY A 53 11.91 9.37 -0.08
C GLY A 53 12.64 10.72 -0.15
N ALA A 54 13.27 11.21 0.93
CA ALA A 54 13.77 12.59 1.03
C ALA A 54 15.30 12.76 1.16
N ALA A 55 16.08 11.68 1.27
CA ALA A 55 17.53 11.76 1.54
C ALA A 55 18.36 11.18 0.37
N PRO A 56 19.37 11.90 -0.15
CA PRO A 56 20.36 11.31 -1.05
C PRO A 56 21.02 10.08 -0.42
N GLY A 57 21.05 8.95 -1.14
CA GLY A 57 21.59 7.68 -0.64
C GLY A 57 20.58 6.76 0.07
N ALA A 58 19.30 7.13 0.11
CA ALA A 58 18.22 6.25 0.54
C ALA A 58 18.19 4.90 -0.20
N ARG A 59 17.98 3.79 0.54
CA ARG A 59 17.79 2.45 -0.05
C ARG A 59 16.60 2.49 -1.00
N ARG A 60 16.84 2.13 -2.26
CA ARG A 60 15.84 2.03 -3.33
C ARG A 60 15.02 0.75 -3.18
N CYS A 61 13.91 0.63 -3.90
CA CYS A 61 13.38 -0.70 -4.16
C CYS A 61 14.39 -1.48 -5.00
N GLY A 62 14.44 -2.79 -4.80
CA GLY A 62 15.34 -3.70 -5.51
C GLY A 62 14.98 -5.13 -5.14
N ASP A 63 15.28 -6.05 -6.06
CA ASP A 63 14.95 -7.46 -5.93
C ASP A 63 15.73 -8.10 -4.78
N ASP A 64 15.07 -8.98 -4.03
CA ASP A 64 15.67 -9.81 -2.98
C ASP A 64 15.43 -11.30 -3.33
N PRO A 65 16.14 -11.85 -4.33
CA PRO A 65 15.92 -13.21 -4.82
C PRO A 65 16.27 -14.28 -3.76
N ASP A 66 17.06 -13.92 -2.75
CA ASP A 66 17.35 -14.77 -1.59
C ASP A 66 16.16 -14.89 -0.63
N GLY A 67 15.07 -14.15 -0.85
CA GLY A 67 13.80 -14.38 -0.18
C GLY A 67 13.59 -13.57 1.10
N GLY A 68 14.19 -12.38 1.17
CA GLY A 68 13.88 -11.34 2.13
C GLY A 68 14.75 -11.33 3.38
N ASP A 69 15.61 -10.32 3.53
CA ASP A 69 16.10 -9.88 4.85
C ASP A 69 15.05 -9.00 5.59
N GLY A 70 14.09 -8.46 4.85
CA GLY A 70 13.02 -7.58 5.34
C GLY A 70 13.45 -6.12 5.57
N HIS A 71 14.61 -5.70 5.07
CA HIS A 71 15.11 -4.34 5.19
C HIS A 71 14.65 -3.39 4.08
N ILE A 72 14.14 -3.91 2.95
CA ILE A 72 13.61 -3.10 1.84
C ILE A 72 12.08 -3.16 1.87
N THR A 73 11.43 -1.99 2.00
CA THR A 73 9.97 -1.85 1.87
C THR A 73 9.65 -1.13 0.58
N CYS A 74 9.25 -1.89 -0.44
CA CYS A 74 8.68 -1.35 -1.67
C CYS A 74 7.16 -1.13 -1.54
N GLN A 75 6.60 -0.30 -2.42
CA GLN A 75 5.18 -0.03 -2.56
C GLN A 75 4.62 -0.75 -3.79
N THR A 76 3.36 -1.18 -3.75
CA THR A 76 2.61 -1.56 -4.96
C THR A 76 2.20 -0.32 -5.77
N ASP A 77 1.35 -0.48 -6.80
CA ASP A 77 0.66 0.63 -7.49
C ASP A 77 -0.17 1.54 -6.54
N ASN A 78 -0.40 1.10 -5.30
CA ASN A 78 -1.20 1.72 -4.24
C ASN A 78 -2.69 1.91 -4.60
N ARG A 79 -3.20 1.31 -5.67
CA ARG A 79 -4.60 1.41 -6.12
C ARG A 79 -5.28 0.05 -6.14
N SER A 80 -4.54 -0.99 -6.51
CA SER A 80 -4.95 -2.36 -6.70
C SER A 80 -4.10 -3.27 -5.82
N VAL A 81 -4.64 -4.41 -5.40
CA VAL A 81 -3.80 -5.52 -4.93
C VAL A 81 -4.46 -6.83 -5.35
N LYS A 82 -3.92 -7.49 -6.35
CA LYS A 82 -4.10 -8.93 -6.58
C LYS A 82 -3.22 -9.67 -5.58
N TYR A 83 -3.77 -10.71 -4.96
CA TYR A 83 -2.99 -11.55 -4.06
C TYR A 83 -3.26 -13.02 -4.28
N TYR A 84 -2.22 -13.82 -4.22
CA TYR A 84 -2.30 -15.27 -4.26
C TYR A 84 -1.90 -15.86 -2.91
N MET A 85 -2.48 -17.01 -2.58
CA MET A 85 -2.17 -17.78 -1.38
C MET A 85 -1.65 -19.12 -1.86
N ASP A 86 -0.36 -19.38 -1.66
CA ASP A 86 0.28 -20.58 -2.17
C ASP A 86 -0.51 -21.83 -1.74
N SER A 87 -0.68 -22.74 -2.68
CA SER A 87 -1.49 -23.94 -2.54
C SER A 87 -0.78 -25.21 -2.99
N HIS A 88 0.49 -25.10 -3.39
CA HIS A 88 1.30 -26.20 -3.89
C HIS A 88 2.69 -26.27 -3.21
N GLY A 89 3.38 -27.40 -3.39
CA GLY A 89 4.73 -27.61 -2.88
C GLY A 89 4.88 -27.49 -1.36
N SER A 90 6.11 -27.20 -0.92
CA SER A 90 6.50 -27.13 0.49
C SER A 90 6.23 -25.77 1.16
N ARG A 91 5.64 -24.81 0.43
CA ARG A 91 5.30 -23.46 0.91
C ARG A 91 3.80 -23.16 0.88
N ARG A 92 2.97 -24.13 0.50
CA ARG A 92 1.51 -24.05 0.51
C ARG A 92 1.00 -23.58 1.88
N LEU A 93 -0.04 -22.76 1.88
CA LEU A 93 -0.73 -22.34 3.10
C LEU A 93 -1.81 -23.35 3.50
N GLU A 94 -1.88 -23.66 4.79
CA GLU A 94 -2.94 -24.49 5.34
C GLU A 94 -4.31 -23.77 5.33
N LYS A 95 -5.39 -24.51 5.60
CA LYS A 95 -6.76 -23.96 5.64
C LYS A 95 -6.91 -22.82 6.67
N SER A 96 -6.18 -22.92 7.78
CA SER A 96 -5.97 -21.93 8.85
C SER A 96 -5.37 -20.64 8.32
N ASP A 97 -4.30 -20.76 7.54
CA ASP A 97 -3.44 -19.64 7.14
C ASP A 97 -4.08 -18.87 6.00
N ARG A 98 -4.65 -19.60 5.04
CA ARG A 98 -5.53 -19.01 4.01
C ARG A 98 -6.72 -18.27 4.65
N LYS A 99 -7.21 -18.71 5.83
CA LYS A 99 -8.23 -17.98 6.60
C LYS A 99 -7.65 -16.74 7.31
N ALA A 100 -6.40 -16.79 7.78
CA ALA A 100 -5.68 -15.64 8.31
C ALA A 100 -5.48 -14.55 7.24
N VAL A 101 -4.94 -14.90 6.06
CA VAL A 101 -4.73 -13.99 4.92
C VAL A 101 -6.05 -13.37 4.45
N ARG A 102 -7.10 -14.17 4.18
CA ARG A 102 -8.43 -13.63 3.81
C ARG A 102 -8.99 -12.64 4.85
N ASN A 103 -8.68 -12.82 6.13
CA ASN A 103 -9.11 -11.90 7.20
C ASN A 103 -8.19 -10.67 7.36
N ALA A 104 -6.94 -10.76 6.94
CA ALA A 104 -6.06 -9.59 6.75
C ALA A 104 -6.56 -8.77 5.55
N MET A 105 -6.74 -9.38 4.38
CA MET A 105 -7.20 -8.71 3.16
C MET A 105 -8.60 -8.10 3.27
N ARG A 106 -9.53 -8.74 4.01
CA ARG A 106 -10.83 -8.11 4.39
C ARG A 106 -10.67 -6.82 5.21
N SER A 107 -9.54 -6.60 5.86
CA SER A 107 -9.24 -5.38 6.58
C SER A 107 -8.81 -4.25 5.63
N TYR A 108 -8.03 -4.58 4.60
CA TYR A 108 -7.62 -3.65 3.55
C TYR A 108 -8.76 -3.27 2.59
N ARG A 109 -9.76 -4.14 2.38
CA ARG A 109 -11.04 -3.80 1.71
C ARG A 109 -11.88 -2.70 2.40
N ARG A 110 -11.43 -2.14 3.53
CA ARG A 110 -12.02 -0.98 4.21
C ARG A 110 -11.20 0.30 4.05
N THR A 111 -10.18 0.25 3.21
CA THR A 111 -9.34 1.37 2.75
C THR A 111 -9.60 1.59 1.26
N ASP A 112 -8.92 2.55 0.65
CA ASP A 112 -9.16 2.91 -0.75
C ASP A 112 -8.44 1.97 -1.75
N LEU A 113 -8.08 0.74 -1.33
CA LEU A 113 -7.44 -0.29 -2.15
C LEU A 113 -8.46 -1.26 -2.75
N SER A 114 -8.38 -1.46 -4.07
CA SER A 114 -9.11 -2.52 -4.77
C SER A 114 -8.44 -3.89 -4.57
N VAL A 115 -8.77 -4.57 -3.47
CA VAL A 115 -8.19 -5.89 -3.14
C VAL A 115 -8.97 -7.06 -3.80
N ARG A 116 -8.26 -7.86 -4.60
CA ARG A 116 -8.77 -9.01 -5.38
C ARG A 116 -7.95 -10.27 -5.09
N TYR A 117 -8.60 -11.42 -4.91
CA TYR A 117 -7.88 -12.71 -4.81
C TYR A 117 -7.59 -13.22 -6.21
N ASP A 118 -6.33 -13.48 -6.50
CA ASP A 118 -5.93 -14.17 -7.72
C ASP A 118 -6.04 -15.69 -7.53
N ARG A 119 -6.62 -16.36 -8.53
CA ARG A 119 -6.77 -17.83 -8.56
C ARG A 119 -5.76 -18.48 -9.50
N ASN A 120 -5.29 -17.72 -10.50
CA ASN A 120 -4.42 -18.18 -11.57
C ASN A 120 -3.24 -17.18 -11.60
N PRO A 121 -2.36 -17.21 -10.58
CA PRO A 121 -1.32 -16.21 -10.44
C PRO A 121 -0.33 -16.28 -11.59
N ASP A 122 -0.07 -15.14 -12.21
CA ASP A 122 1.16 -14.91 -12.95
C ASP A 122 2.26 -14.55 -11.94
N PHE A 123 3.42 -15.20 -12.07
CA PHE A 123 4.62 -14.96 -11.26
C PHE A 123 5.75 -14.26 -12.05
N THR A 124 5.54 -13.97 -13.34
CA THR A 124 6.50 -13.30 -14.23
C THR A 124 5.77 -12.51 -15.32
N GLY A 125 6.23 -11.29 -15.64
CA GLY A 125 5.74 -10.46 -16.73
C GLY A 125 4.65 -9.45 -16.35
N SER A 126 4.15 -8.70 -17.34
CA SER A 126 3.30 -7.51 -17.14
C SER A 126 1.92 -7.73 -16.50
N SER A 127 1.56 -8.98 -16.17
CA SER A 127 0.29 -9.35 -15.52
C SER A 127 0.50 -9.98 -14.13
N GLU A 128 1.68 -9.84 -13.54
CA GLU A 128 2.08 -10.41 -12.25
C GLU A 128 1.10 -10.21 -11.08
N THR A 129 1.21 -11.08 -10.08
CA THR A 129 0.42 -11.02 -8.86
C THR A 129 1.11 -10.13 -7.83
N ASP A 130 0.50 -8.99 -7.46
CA ASP A 130 1.14 -8.00 -6.59
C ASP A 130 1.65 -8.57 -5.24
N VAL A 131 0.93 -9.56 -4.66
CA VAL A 131 1.34 -10.20 -3.39
C VAL A 131 1.17 -11.73 -3.37
N VAL A 132 2.28 -12.46 -3.25
CA VAL A 132 2.31 -13.93 -3.12
C VAL A 132 2.57 -14.35 -1.66
N TYR A 133 1.56 -14.95 -1.01
CA TYR A 133 1.69 -15.46 0.36
C TYR A 133 2.21 -16.91 0.37
N GLN A 134 3.29 -17.14 1.12
CA GLN A 134 3.93 -18.43 1.38
C GLN A 134 3.97 -18.75 2.88
N GLU A 135 3.96 -20.03 3.22
CA GLU A 135 4.33 -20.55 4.54
C GLU A 135 5.81 -20.99 4.54
N GLY A 136 6.53 -20.75 5.64
CA GLY A 136 7.85 -21.33 5.84
C GLY A 136 8.75 -20.54 6.78
N SER A 137 9.87 -21.18 7.17
CA SER A 137 10.91 -20.57 8.02
C SER A 137 12.19 -20.23 7.27
N ARG A 138 12.34 -20.63 6.00
CA ARG A 138 13.54 -20.35 5.19
C ARG A 138 13.64 -18.83 4.94
N HIS A 139 14.81 -18.26 5.21
CA HIS A 139 15.12 -16.80 5.19
C HIS A 139 14.35 -15.92 6.19
N VAL A 140 13.33 -16.45 6.88
CA VAL A 140 12.76 -15.76 8.06
C VAL A 140 13.77 -15.86 9.22
N SER A 141 14.35 -14.75 9.66
CA SER A 141 15.29 -14.73 10.79
C SER A 141 14.61 -15.11 12.11
N SER A 142 15.35 -15.72 13.04
CA SER A 142 14.82 -16.33 14.28
C SER A 142 14.05 -15.37 15.19
N SER A 143 14.31 -14.05 15.07
CA SER A 143 13.62 -12.99 15.81
C SER A 143 12.33 -12.47 15.14
N LYS A 144 11.92 -13.04 14.01
CA LYS A 144 10.78 -12.61 13.19
C LYS A 144 9.75 -13.71 12.99
N ASP A 145 8.49 -13.31 12.88
CA ASP A 145 7.35 -14.19 12.56
C ASP A 145 7.10 -14.35 11.06
N GLY A 146 7.50 -13.35 10.28
CA GLY A 146 7.43 -13.34 8.83
C GLY A 146 8.36 -12.29 8.24
N VAL A 147 8.38 -12.23 6.92
CA VAL A 147 9.13 -11.28 6.12
C VAL A 147 8.37 -10.99 4.82
N THR A 148 8.54 -9.76 4.32
CA THR A 148 8.08 -9.33 3.00
C THR A 148 9.28 -8.83 2.21
N TRP A 149 9.32 -9.14 0.92
CA TRP A 149 10.36 -8.67 0.00
C TRP A 149 9.86 -8.55 -1.43
N CYS A 150 10.63 -7.85 -2.27
CA CYS A 150 10.35 -7.61 -3.68
C CYS A 150 11.01 -8.66 -4.58
N ASP A 151 10.30 -9.12 -5.61
CA ASP A 151 10.77 -10.11 -6.60
C ASP A 151 10.74 -9.58 -8.05
N ASP A 152 10.18 -8.37 -8.27
CA ASP A 152 10.35 -7.57 -9.50
C ASP A 152 10.25 -6.06 -9.18
N ALA A 153 11.39 -5.38 -9.04
CA ALA A 153 11.45 -3.95 -8.76
C ALA A 153 11.22 -3.12 -10.04
N ALA A 154 10.16 -2.31 -10.03
CA ALA A 154 9.63 -1.61 -11.19
C ALA A 154 10.50 -0.40 -11.64
N GLY A 155 11.74 -0.67 -12.04
CA GLY A 155 12.72 0.30 -12.55
C GLY A 155 13.68 0.89 -11.49
N VAL A 156 14.90 1.22 -11.95
CA VAL A 156 16.11 1.57 -11.19
C VAL A 156 15.98 2.76 -10.20
N HIS A 157 14.86 3.48 -10.21
CA HIS A 157 14.62 4.70 -9.44
C HIS A 157 13.26 4.75 -8.73
N THR A 158 12.46 3.69 -8.76
CA THR A 158 11.15 3.70 -8.12
C THR A 158 11.22 3.13 -6.69
N PHE A 159 10.25 3.52 -5.86
CA PHE A 159 9.93 2.79 -4.64
C PHE A 159 8.93 1.66 -4.92
N LYS A 160 8.77 1.24 -6.18
CA LYS A 160 7.71 0.34 -6.61
C LYS A 160 8.23 -1.07 -6.84
N CYS A 161 7.40 -2.04 -6.49
CA CYS A 161 7.60 -3.44 -6.82
C CYS A 161 6.33 -3.97 -7.48
N ASP A 162 6.49 -4.68 -8.59
CA ASP A 162 5.38 -5.24 -9.36
C ASP A 162 4.91 -6.59 -8.76
N GLN A 163 5.81 -7.34 -8.10
CA GLN A 163 5.46 -8.52 -7.31
C GLN A 163 6.22 -8.60 -5.98
N GLN A 164 5.48 -8.68 -4.88
CA GLN A 164 6.03 -8.89 -3.54
C GLN A 164 5.68 -10.28 -3.01
N TYR A 165 6.62 -10.90 -2.32
CA TYR A 165 6.36 -12.13 -1.57
C TYR A 165 6.23 -11.85 -0.09
N VAL A 166 5.34 -12.60 0.56
CA VAL A 166 5.14 -12.61 2.02
C VAL A 166 5.36 -14.03 2.50
N ARG A 167 6.38 -14.27 3.33
CA ARG A 167 6.62 -15.56 3.96
C ARG A 167 6.42 -15.45 5.47
N ILE A 168 5.53 -16.26 6.02
CA ILE A 168 5.22 -16.29 7.45
C ILE A 168 5.50 -17.69 7.99
N ARG A 169 6.03 -17.78 9.21
CA ARG A 169 6.28 -19.06 9.87
C ARG A 169 4.98 -19.84 10.07
N GLY A 170 5.09 -21.15 9.88
CA GLY A 170 4.02 -22.10 10.12
C GLY A 170 3.78 -22.42 11.59
N ASN A 171 3.35 -23.65 11.87
CA ASN A 171 3.21 -24.19 13.23
C ASN A 171 2.36 -23.29 14.17
N GLY A 172 1.28 -22.71 13.63
CA GLY A 172 0.36 -21.86 14.39
C GLY A 172 0.89 -20.44 14.70
N VAL A 173 2.03 -20.02 14.13
CA VAL A 173 2.47 -18.61 14.10
C VAL A 173 1.64 -17.82 13.08
N TYR A 174 1.29 -18.44 11.96
CA TYR A 174 0.50 -17.83 10.88
C TYR A 174 -0.89 -17.35 11.33
N ARG A 175 -0.98 -16.07 11.72
CA ARG A 175 -2.18 -15.47 12.31
C ARG A 175 -2.55 -14.18 11.60
N ARG A 176 -3.85 -13.83 11.62
CA ARG A 176 -4.39 -12.61 10.99
C ARG A 176 -3.58 -11.33 11.31
N PRO A 177 -3.12 -11.07 12.55
CA PRO A 177 -2.35 -9.86 12.84
C PRO A 177 -1.00 -9.81 12.11
N ILE A 178 -0.26 -10.92 12.06
CA ILE A 178 1.02 -11.03 11.34
C ILE A 178 0.77 -10.94 9.84
N ALA A 179 -0.19 -11.71 9.31
CA ALA A 179 -0.57 -11.60 7.89
C ALA A 179 -0.89 -10.16 7.49
N CYS A 180 -1.64 -9.41 8.33
CA CYS A 180 -1.94 -8.00 8.07
C CYS A 180 -0.73 -7.06 8.19
N HIS A 181 0.26 -7.40 9.01
CA HIS A 181 1.52 -6.66 9.14
C HIS A 181 2.36 -6.82 7.87
N GLU A 182 2.57 -8.07 7.43
CA GLU A 182 3.35 -8.36 6.23
C GLU A 182 2.65 -7.87 4.94
N THR A 183 1.31 -7.93 4.85
CA THR A 183 0.55 -7.22 3.80
C THR A 183 0.90 -5.74 3.78
N GLY A 184 1.03 -5.13 4.96
CA GLY A 184 1.27 -3.70 5.10
C GLY A 184 2.63 -3.30 4.53
N HIS A 185 3.68 -4.10 4.77
CA HIS A 185 4.97 -3.95 4.10
C HIS A 185 4.85 -4.14 2.59
N ALA A 186 4.06 -5.12 2.13
CA ALA A 186 3.91 -5.39 0.70
C ALA A 186 3.29 -4.18 -0.06
N ILE A 187 2.37 -3.46 0.59
CA ILE A 187 1.75 -2.24 0.05
C ILE A 187 2.48 -0.95 0.49
N GLY A 188 3.77 -1.02 0.85
CA GLY A 188 4.59 0.18 1.08
C GLY A 188 4.46 0.86 2.44
N LEU A 189 3.76 0.26 3.41
CA LEU A 189 3.69 0.79 4.77
C LEU A 189 4.88 0.32 5.60
N VAL A 190 5.45 1.23 6.38
CA VAL A 190 6.60 0.95 7.26
C VAL A 190 6.20 0.92 8.73
N HIS A 191 7.13 0.47 9.60
CA HIS A 191 7.01 0.65 11.04
C HIS A 191 7.03 2.14 11.40
N GLY A 192 6.39 2.50 12.51
CA GLY A 192 6.21 3.90 12.87
C GLY A 192 7.49 4.69 13.11
N ASP A 193 8.54 4.04 13.59
CA ASP A 193 9.86 4.65 13.78
C ASP A 193 10.52 5.01 12.43
N ASN A 194 10.14 4.32 11.35
CA ASN A 194 10.62 4.50 9.98
C ASN A 194 9.67 5.34 9.08
N ALA A 195 8.56 5.86 9.63
CA ALA A 195 7.53 6.62 8.91
C ALA A 195 7.76 8.14 8.99
N ASN A 196 7.15 8.93 8.10
CA ASN A 196 7.19 10.40 8.16
C ASN A 196 5.79 11.01 8.45
N PRO A 197 5.57 11.69 9.60
CA PRO A 197 6.49 11.91 10.71
C PRO A 197 6.74 10.61 11.50
N SER A 198 7.94 10.49 12.08
CA SER A 198 8.32 9.33 12.89
C SER A 198 7.53 9.30 14.20
N ILE A 199 7.14 8.10 14.62
CA ILE A 199 6.29 7.83 15.78
C ILE A 199 6.74 6.53 16.45
N SER A 200 6.29 6.26 17.67
CA SER A 200 6.49 4.94 18.27
C SER A 200 5.89 3.83 17.40
N LYS A 201 6.66 2.77 17.11
CA LYS A 201 6.19 1.50 16.51
C LYS A 201 5.08 0.78 17.31
N HIS A 202 4.86 1.19 18.56
CA HIS A 202 3.76 0.69 19.41
C HIS A 202 2.48 1.55 19.31
N ALA A 203 2.49 2.62 18.51
CA ALA A 203 1.37 3.56 18.46
C ALA A 203 0.15 2.94 17.77
N LYS A 204 -0.98 2.85 18.51
CA LYS A 204 -2.27 2.27 18.06
C LYS A 204 -2.85 2.84 16.74
N LYS A 205 -2.29 3.94 16.22
CA LYS A 205 -2.61 4.56 14.92
C LYS A 205 -1.95 3.85 13.71
N LEU A 206 -0.93 3.03 13.96
CA LEU A 206 -0.26 2.18 12.97
C LEU A 206 -1.11 1.00 12.48
N GLY A 207 -2.19 0.68 13.19
CA GLY A 207 -3.06 -0.45 12.85
C GLY A 207 -2.27 -1.75 12.79
N CYS A 208 -2.20 -2.37 11.61
CA CYS A 208 -1.45 -3.62 11.41
C CYS A 208 0.07 -3.43 11.47
N MET A 209 0.59 -2.21 11.28
CA MET A 209 2.03 -1.89 11.41
C MET A 209 2.49 -1.70 12.86
N THR A 210 1.64 -2.02 13.85
CA THR A 210 2.02 -1.99 15.26
C THR A 210 2.92 -3.18 15.58
N THR A 211 4.11 -2.92 16.12
CA THR A 211 5.08 -3.94 16.53
C THR A 211 4.99 -4.19 18.04
N PRO A 212 5.13 -5.43 18.55
CA PRO A 212 5.09 -6.68 17.80
C PRO A 212 3.69 -6.97 17.24
N SER A 213 3.64 -7.53 16.04
CA SER A 213 2.40 -7.83 15.32
C SER A 213 1.52 -8.89 16.00
N ARG A 214 2.06 -9.65 16.96
CA ARG A 214 1.36 -10.70 17.72
C ARG A 214 0.17 -10.21 18.57
N TYR A 215 0.05 -8.91 18.87
CA TYR A 215 -1.01 -8.41 19.77
C TYR A 215 -2.42 -8.42 19.12
N PRO A 216 -3.47 -8.85 19.85
CA PRO A 216 -4.78 -9.04 19.27
C PRO A 216 -5.53 -7.72 18.98
N LYS A 217 -6.08 -7.64 17.76
CA LYS A 217 -7.03 -6.62 17.27
C LYS A 217 -6.46 -5.19 17.20
N PRO A 218 -5.80 -4.81 16.09
CA PRO A 218 -5.70 -3.39 15.71
C PRO A 218 -7.11 -2.77 15.62
N ARG A 219 -7.47 -1.95 16.62
CA ARG A 219 -8.81 -1.32 16.75
C ARG A 219 -9.10 -0.32 15.62
N ARG A 220 -8.07 0.10 14.88
CA ARG A 220 -8.14 0.93 13.68
C ARG A 220 -7.28 0.25 12.62
N LEU A 221 -7.87 0.04 11.45
CA LEU A 221 -7.19 -0.52 10.29
C LEU A 221 -6.38 0.58 9.59
N ASN A 222 -5.47 0.21 8.69
CA ASN A 222 -4.55 1.13 8.00
C ASN A 222 -5.24 2.12 7.03
N ARG A 223 -6.58 2.28 7.12
CA ARG A 223 -7.42 3.16 6.29
C ARG A 223 -6.94 4.61 6.20
N ARG A 224 -6.31 5.14 7.25
CA ARG A 224 -5.81 6.52 7.28
C ARG A 224 -4.35 6.67 6.87
N ASN A 225 -3.72 5.56 6.49
CA ASN A 225 -2.28 5.45 6.27
C ASN A 225 -1.93 5.09 4.82
N ILE A 226 -2.93 4.72 4.01
CA ILE A 226 -2.84 4.34 2.60
C ILE A 226 -3.54 5.43 1.79
N ASN A 227 -2.98 5.80 0.63
CA ASN A 227 -3.54 6.74 -0.37
C ASN A 227 -3.86 8.16 0.12
N TYR A 228 -3.34 8.54 1.29
CA TYR A 228 -3.55 9.88 1.83
C TYR A 228 -2.38 10.79 1.42
N GLY A 229 -2.56 11.53 0.32
CA GLY A 229 -1.61 12.55 -0.13
C GLY A 229 -1.00 12.35 -1.53
N PHE A 230 -1.66 11.59 -2.42
CA PHE A 230 -1.47 11.69 -3.87
C PHE A 230 -2.69 12.38 -4.49
#